data_AF-A0A7S0SX53-F1
#
_entry.id   AF-A0A7S0SX53-F1
#
_cell.length_a   1.000
_cell.length_b   1.000
_cell.length_c   1.000
_cell.angle_alpha   90.00
_cell.angle_beta   90.00
_cell.angle_gamma   90.00
#
_symmetry.space_group_name_H-M   'P 1'
#
loop_
_entity.id
_entity.type
_entity.pdbx_description
1 polymer ?
#
loop_
_entity_poly.entity_id
_entity_poly.type
_entity_poly.pdbx_seq_one_letter_code
_entity_poly.pdbx_strand_id
1 'polypeptide(L)'
;MGMTYDELGIFGLYRKVYRCGPVSMFIKLLDTWKSQVVPKEIAVKVKRFFYYYGINRHKLTTLTPSYHAENYSPDDNRFDLRQFLYNNTWSRQFQRIDDILKSFDVENIE
;
A
#
# COMPACT_ATOMS: atom_id res chain seq x y z
N MET A 1 -10.51 -9.27 0.85
CA MET A 1 -9.45 -8.28 0.52
C MET A 1 -8.65 -8.63 -0.73
N GLY A 2 -8.60 -9.91 -1.15
CA GLY A 2 -7.88 -10.32 -2.37
C GLY A 2 -6.36 -10.31 -2.22
N MET A 3 -5.87 -10.48 -0.98
CA MET A 3 -4.48 -10.53 -0.53
C MET A 3 -4.43 -11.42 0.74
N THR A 4 -3.30 -12.07 1.02
CA THR A 4 -3.11 -12.91 2.23
C THR A 4 -2.80 -12.07 3.47
N TYR A 5 -2.87 -12.66 4.67
CA TYR A 5 -2.51 -11.97 5.91
C TYR A 5 -1.03 -11.60 5.97
N ASP A 6 -0.15 -12.45 5.43
CA ASP A 6 1.29 -12.18 5.37
C ASP A 6 1.57 -10.96 4.48
N GLU A 7 0.91 -10.89 3.33
CA GLU A 7 0.99 -9.73 2.44
C GLU A 7 0.47 -8.46 3.13
N LEU A 8 -0.66 -8.55 3.85
CA LEU A 8 -1.22 -7.43 4.61
C LEU A 8 -0.28 -6.94 5.72
N GLY A 9 0.41 -7.85 6.40
CA GLY A 9 1.45 -7.51 7.37
C GLY A 9 2.58 -6.70 6.75
N ILE A 10 3.08 -7.14 5.59
CA ILE A 10 4.12 -6.42 4.83
C ILE A 10 3.63 -5.03 4.40
N PHE A 11 2.41 -4.92 3.86
CA PHE A 11 1.86 -3.61 3.45
C PHE A 11 1.68 -2.67 4.65
N GLY A 12 1.22 -3.18 5.79
CA GLY A 12 1.10 -2.42 7.04
C GLY A 12 2.44 -1.85 7.50
N LEU A 13 3.45 -2.71 7.54
CA LEU A 13 4.83 -2.35 7.90
C LEU A 13 5.40 -1.30 6.94
N TYR A 14 5.26 -1.50 5.63
CA TYR A 14 5.77 -0.60 4.61
C TYR A 14 5.10 0.78 4.67
N ARG A 15 3.78 0.81 4.86
CA ARG A 15 3.01 2.05 4.97
C ARG A 15 3.39 2.88 6.21
N LYS A 16 3.52 2.23 7.38
CA LYS A 16 3.70 2.92 8.66
C LYS A 16 5.15 3.09 9.06
N VAL A 17 5.92 2.01 9.11
CA VAL A 17 7.32 2.03 9.59
C VAL A 17 8.25 2.57 8.52
N TYR A 18 8.16 2.04 7.30
CA TYR A 18 9.00 2.50 6.18
C TYR A 18 8.47 3.74 5.46
N ARG A 19 7.33 4.28 5.90
CA ARG A 19 6.70 5.53 5.41
C ARG A 19 6.46 5.53 3.89
N CYS A 20 6.15 4.37 3.33
CA CYS A 20 5.93 4.24 1.90
C CYS A 20 4.49 4.61 1.52
N GLY A 21 4.35 5.58 0.61
CA GLY A 21 3.14 5.78 -0.19
C GLY A 21 3.03 4.77 -1.34
N PRO A 22 1.99 4.86 -2.19
CA PRO A 22 1.70 3.85 -3.22
C PRO A 22 2.89 3.57 -4.16
N VAL A 23 3.49 4.63 -4.72
CA VAL A 23 4.60 4.51 -5.67
C VAL A 23 5.85 3.93 -5.01
N SER A 24 6.24 4.46 -3.84
CA SER A 24 7.41 3.97 -3.11
C SER A 24 7.24 2.53 -2.60
N MET A 25 6.02 2.14 -2.23
CA MET A 25 5.71 0.78 -1.81
C MET A 25 5.86 -0.18 -2.99
N PHE A 26 5.31 0.19 -4.15
CA PHE A 26 5.47 -0.57 -5.38
C PHE A 26 6.94 -0.78 -5.74
N ILE A 27 7.76 0.28 -5.77
CA ILE A 27 9.20 0.19 -6.09
C ILE A 27 9.94 -0.73 -5.11
N LYS A 28 9.68 -0.62 -3.80
CA LYS A 28 10.33 -1.52 -2.83
C LYS A 28 9.92 -2.98 -2.99
N LEU A 29 8.65 -3.23 -3.31
CA LEU A 29 8.15 -4.59 -3.51
C LEU A 29 8.67 -5.22 -4.80
N LEU A 30 8.90 -4.42 -5.85
CA LEU A 30 9.56 -4.92 -7.06
C LEU A 30 10.94 -5.51 -6.74
N ASP A 31 11.70 -4.88 -5.86
CA ASP A 31 13.01 -5.38 -5.42
C ASP A 31 12.86 -6.61 -4.51
N THR A 32 11.98 -6.51 -3.51
CA THR A 32 11.82 -7.55 -2.48
C THR A 32 11.19 -8.84 -3.02
N TRP A 33 10.25 -8.74 -3.96
CA TRP A 33 9.50 -9.88 -4.53
C TRP A 33 9.92 -10.24 -5.95
N LYS A 34 11.08 -9.73 -6.41
CA LYS A 34 11.58 -9.85 -7.78
C LYS A 34 11.52 -11.27 -8.35
N SER A 35 11.73 -12.29 -7.52
CA SER A 35 11.76 -13.70 -7.93
C SER A 35 10.45 -14.46 -7.73
N GLN A 36 9.44 -13.86 -7.11
CA GLN A 36 8.23 -14.56 -6.64
C GLN A 36 6.96 -14.12 -7.37
N VAL A 37 6.87 -12.85 -7.78
CA VAL A 37 5.62 -12.25 -8.27
C VAL A 37 5.90 -11.35 -9.48
N VAL A 38 5.03 -11.45 -10.48
CA VAL A 38 5.11 -10.62 -11.69
C VAL A 38 4.88 -9.14 -11.33
N PRO A 39 5.68 -8.18 -11.84
CA PRO A 39 5.52 -6.75 -11.56
C PRO A 39 4.08 -6.23 -11.68
N LYS A 40 3.35 -6.69 -12.70
CA LYS A 40 1.94 -6.34 -12.94
C LYS A 40 1.03 -6.76 -11.78
N GLU A 41 1.25 -7.93 -11.19
CA GLU A 41 0.46 -8.40 -10.06
C GLU A 41 0.75 -7.59 -8.79
N ILE A 42 2.02 -7.21 -8.57
CA ILE A 42 2.43 -6.34 -7.46
C ILE A 42 1.69 -5.00 -7.57
N ALA A 43 1.64 -4.39 -8.76
CA ALA A 43 0.92 -3.15 -8.97
C ALA A 43 -0.58 -3.28 -8.66
N VAL A 44 -1.23 -4.36 -9.09
CA VAL A 44 -2.64 -4.62 -8.78
C VAL A 44 -2.87 -4.74 -7.27
N LYS A 45 -2.00 -5.47 -6.56
CA LYS A 45 -2.08 -5.63 -5.10
C LYS A 45 -1.89 -4.29 -4.37
N VAL A 46 -0.87 -3.51 -4.73
CA VAL A 46 -0.60 -2.19 -4.13
C VAL A 46 -1.77 -1.23 -4.37
N LYS A 47 -2.29 -1.15 -5.61
CA LYS A 47 -3.44 -0.30 -5.94
C LYS A 47 -4.67 -0.72 -5.13
N ARG A 48 -4.94 -2.03 -5.04
CA ARG A 48 -6.06 -2.58 -4.27
C ARG A 48 -5.93 -2.27 -2.78
N PHE A 49 -4.74 -2.41 -2.20
CA PHE A 49 -4.47 -2.06 -0.80
C PHE A 49 -4.79 -0.58 -0.52
N PHE A 50 -4.24 0.35 -1.31
CA PHE A 50 -4.46 1.79 -1.10
C PHE A 50 -5.89 2.24 -1.41
N TYR A 51 -6.57 1.60 -2.36
CA TYR A 51 -8.00 1.82 -2.59
C TYR A 51 -8.83 1.46 -1.35
N TYR A 52 -8.68 0.24 -0.83
CA TYR A 52 -9.43 -0.21 0.34
C TYR A 52 -9.04 0.54 1.62
N TYR A 53 -7.76 0.89 1.77
CA TYR A 53 -7.29 1.76 2.85
C TYR A 53 -7.99 3.12 2.80
N GLY A 54 -8.03 3.76 1.63
CA GLY A 54 -8.65 5.07 1.44
C GLY A 54 -10.14 5.06 1.77
N ILE A 55 -10.92 4.17 1.14
CA ILE A 55 -12.38 4.14 1.33
C ILE A 55 -12.78 3.80 2.76
N ASN A 56 -11.96 3.03 3.49
CA ASN A 56 -12.28 2.57 4.84
C ASN A 56 -11.59 3.35 5.95
N ARG A 57 -10.75 4.36 5.65
CA ARG A 57 -9.99 5.05 6.71
C ARG A 57 -10.88 5.72 7.74
N HIS A 58 -12.04 6.24 7.34
CA HIS A 58 -13.03 6.80 8.25
C HIS A 58 -13.48 5.83 9.36
N LYS A 59 -13.39 4.51 9.17
CA LYS A 59 -13.72 3.54 10.22
C LYS A 59 -12.74 3.56 11.39
N LEU A 60 -11.53 4.09 11.17
CA LEU A 60 -10.51 4.17 12.21
C LEU A 60 -10.70 5.38 13.14
N THR A 61 -11.52 6.36 12.75
CA THR A 61 -11.81 7.52 13.61
C THR A 61 -12.78 7.17 14.75
N THR A 62 -13.59 6.12 14.58
CA THR A 62 -14.57 5.63 15.56
C THR A 62 -14.23 4.24 16.10
N LEU A 63 -13.03 3.72 15.79
CA LEU A 63 -12.60 2.41 16.27
C LEU A 63 -12.39 2.44 17.79
N THR A 64 -12.81 1.37 18.46
CA THR A 64 -12.57 1.18 19.89
C THR A 64 -11.07 1.29 20.22
N PRO A 65 -10.69 2.02 21.28
CA PRO A 65 -9.32 2.04 21.77
C PRO A 65 -8.79 0.62 22.01
N SER A 66 -7.54 0.37 21.61
CA SER A 66 -6.92 -0.96 21.70
C SER A 66 -5.54 -0.86 22.34
N TYR A 67 -5.08 -1.99 22.90
CA TYR A 67 -3.73 -2.11 23.45
C TYR A 67 -2.68 -1.95 22.34
N HIS A 68 -1.65 -1.15 22.61
CA HIS A 68 -0.57 -0.93 21.66
C HIS A 68 0.47 -2.06 21.75
N ALA A 69 0.50 -2.93 20.74
CA ALA A 69 1.45 -4.04 20.64
C ALA A 69 2.44 -3.90 19.46
N GLU A 70 2.03 -3.24 18.38
CA GLU A 70 2.77 -3.22 17.11
C GLU A 70 3.11 -1.80 16.65
N ASN A 71 4.35 -1.63 16.17
CA ASN A 71 4.86 -0.35 15.67
C ASN A 71 4.24 0.09 14.34
N TYR A 72 3.44 -0.77 13.69
CA TYR A 72 2.71 -0.44 12.48
C TYR A 72 1.20 -0.24 12.70
N SER A 73 0.77 -0.10 13.98
CA SER A 73 -0.64 0.12 14.32
C SER A 73 -1.27 1.28 13.53
N PRO A 74 -2.51 1.12 13.03
CA PRO A 74 -3.20 2.15 12.27
C PRO A 74 -4.07 3.07 13.15
N ASP A 75 -3.98 3.00 14.49
CA ASP A 75 -4.76 3.78 15.44
C ASP A 75 -4.71 5.29 15.16
N ASP A 76 -5.87 5.90 14.90
CA ASP A 76 -5.99 7.30 14.50
C ASP A 76 -6.02 8.27 15.69
N ASN A 77 -6.25 7.78 16.91
CA ASN A 77 -6.42 8.63 18.09
C ASN A 77 -5.09 9.16 18.65
N ARG A 78 -4.02 8.36 18.55
CA ARG A 78 -2.73 8.69 19.18
C ARG A 78 -1.52 8.39 18.31
N PHE A 79 -1.55 7.32 17.51
CA PHE A 79 -0.32 6.77 16.94
C PHE A 79 -0.12 7.06 15.45
N ASP A 80 -1.19 7.06 14.65
CA ASP A 80 -1.15 7.23 13.21
C ASP A 80 -2.12 8.30 12.73
N LEU A 81 -1.84 9.55 13.11
CA LEU A 81 -2.62 10.71 12.69
C LEU A 81 -2.60 10.86 11.16
N ARG A 82 -3.75 10.71 10.52
CA ARG A 82 -3.90 10.74 9.06
C ARG A 82 -5.21 11.42 8.66
N GLN A 83 -5.28 11.85 7.42
CA GLN A 83 -6.57 12.21 6.82
C GLN A 83 -7.46 10.96 6.78
N PHE A 84 -8.78 11.15 6.87
CA PHE A 84 -9.76 10.07 6.75
C PHE A 84 -10.66 10.19 5.51
N LEU A 85 -10.68 11.37 4.87
CA LEU A 85 -11.33 11.62 3.59
C LEU A 85 -10.27 11.70 2.48
N TYR A 86 -10.05 10.59 1.77
CA TYR A 86 -9.10 10.53 0.66
C TYR A 86 -9.78 10.60 -0.69
N ASN A 87 -9.04 11.08 -1.71
CA ASN A 87 -9.33 10.71 -3.09
C ASN A 87 -8.89 9.26 -3.33
N ASN A 88 -9.85 8.34 -3.26
CA ASN A 88 -9.61 6.89 -3.30
C ASN A 88 -9.17 6.37 -4.68
N THR A 89 -9.23 7.21 -5.72
CA THR A 89 -8.71 6.85 -7.05
C THR A 89 -7.19 6.97 -7.12
N TRP A 90 -6.57 7.74 -6.21
CA TRP A 90 -5.12 7.98 -6.17
C TRP A 90 -4.54 8.26 -7.57
N SER A 91 -5.24 9.06 -8.37
CA SER A 91 -5.06 9.17 -9.83
C SER A 91 -3.60 9.37 -10.23
N ARG A 92 -2.93 10.36 -9.64
CA ARG A 92 -1.51 10.67 -9.90
C ARG A 92 -0.59 9.51 -9.54
N GLN A 93 -0.80 8.91 -8.37
CA GLN A 93 0.07 7.84 -7.87
C GLN A 93 -0.11 6.56 -8.68
N PHE A 94 -1.34 6.22 -9.04
CA PHE A 94 -1.64 5.01 -9.82
C PHE A 94 -1.18 5.14 -11.26
N GLN A 95 -1.34 6.32 -11.87
CA GLN A 95 -0.76 6.61 -13.18
C GLN A 95 0.77 6.46 -13.14
N ARG A 96 1.43 6.98 -12.11
CA ARG A 96 2.88 6.83 -11.97
C ARG A 96 3.32 5.36 -11.84
N ILE A 97 2.55 4.52 -11.16
CA ILE A 97 2.82 3.07 -11.10
C ILE A 97 2.69 2.45 -12.50
N ASP A 98 1.67 2.82 -13.26
CA ASP A 98 1.48 2.30 -14.63
C ASP A 98 2.60 2.74 -15.57
N ASP A 99 3.08 3.98 -15.46
CA ASP A 99 4.20 4.47 -16.27
C ASP A 99 5.49 3.69 -15.97
N ILE A 100 5.75 3.37 -14.69
CA ILE A 100 6.90 2.54 -14.29
C ILE A 100 6.73 1.11 -14.80
N LEU A 101 5.53 0.52 -14.71
CA LEU A 101 5.27 -0.81 -15.26
C LEU A 101 5.55 -0.88 -16.77
N LYS A 102 5.13 0.14 -17.52
CA LYS A 102 5.38 0.21 -18.97
C LYS A 102 6.87 0.24 -19.28
N SER A 103 7.70 0.94 -18.51
CA SER A 103 9.15 0.93 -18.75
C SER A 103 9.77 -0.46 -18.51
N PHE A 104 9.29 -1.21 -17.52
CA PHE A 104 9.73 -2.59 -17.28
C PHE A 104 9.33 -3.55 -18.40
N ASP A 105 8.14 -3.40 -18.98
CA ASP A 105 7.71 -4.25 -20.10
C ASP A 105 8.59 -4.00 -21.35
N VAL A 106 9.07 -2.78 -21.57
CA VAL A 106 9.97 -2.43 -22.68
C VAL A 106 11.37 -3.04 -22.49
N GLU A 107 11.94 -2.95 -21.29
CA GLU A 107 13.28 -3.51 -21.00
C GLU A 107 13.36 -5.04 -21.06
N ASN A 108 12.24 -5.76 -20.99
CA ASN A 108 12.22 -7.23 -21.10
C ASN A 108 11.99 -7.74 -22.54
N ILE A 109 11.82 -6.85 -23.52
CA ILE A 109 11.62 -7.20 -24.93
C ILE A 109 12.92 -7.03 -25.76
N GLU A 110 13.90 -6.29 -25.25
CA GLU A 110 15.28 -6.19 -25.78
C GLU A 110 16.22 -7.22 -25.16
#